data_AF-A0A3D2FFE0-F1
#
_entry.id   AF-A0A3D2FFE0-F1
#
_cell.length_a   1.000
_cell.length_b   1.000
_cell.length_c   1.000
_cell.angle_alpha   90.00
_cell.angle_beta   90.00
_cell.angle_gamma   90.00
#
_symmetry.space_group_name_H-M   'P 1'
#
loop_
_entity.id
_entity.type
_entity.pdbx_description
1 polymer ?
#
loop_
_entity_poly.entity_id
_entity_poly.type
_entity_poly.pdbx_seq_one_letter_code
_entity_poly.pdbx_strand_id
1 'polypeptide(L)'
;MEHHSNIVPWQMLRDEKGLVLKAVPVSDDGEFILSEYKNMLSSKTKLVAITHTSNALGTVTPAAEIAKLAHSAGAKVLFDGSQAVVHMPVDV
;
A
#
# COMPACT_ATOMS: atom_id res chain seq x y z
N MET A 1 -1.00 6.83 -5.64
CA MET A 1 -0.04 7.74 -4.98
C MET A 1 1.31 7.09 -4.67
N GLU A 2 1.56 5.86 -5.12
CA GLU A 2 2.83 5.19 -4.84
C GLU A 2 3.98 5.82 -5.63
N HIS A 3 5.15 5.92 -4.99
CA HIS A 3 6.38 6.29 -5.66
C HIS A 3 6.85 5.12 -6.57
N HIS A 4 7.61 5.42 -7.63
CA HIS A 4 8.07 4.38 -8.57
C HIS A 4 8.89 3.27 -7.89
N SER A 5 9.62 3.58 -6.82
CA SER A 5 10.35 2.58 -6.02
C SER A 5 9.43 1.53 -5.39
N ASN A 6 8.15 1.86 -5.16
CA ASN A 6 7.15 0.95 -4.63
C ASN A 6 6.15 0.45 -5.69
N ILE A 7 6.48 0.60 -6.99
CA ILE A 7 5.69 0.07 -8.11
C ILE A 7 6.54 -0.83 -9.02
N VAL A 8 7.66 -0.30 -9.52
CA VAL A 8 8.47 -0.94 -10.56
C VAL A 8 9.00 -2.32 -10.12
N PRO A 9 9.50 -2.52 -8.88
CA PRO A 9 9.95 -3.84 -8.44
C PRO A 9 8.84 -4.90 -8.50
N TRP A 10 7.59 -4.52 -8.19
CA TRP A 10 6.45 -5.43 -8.25
C TRP A 10 6.04 -5.77 -9.69
N GLN A 11 6.15 -4.81 -10.61
CA GLN A 11 5.93 -5.04 -12.04
C GLN A 11 6.98 -5.99 -12.62
N MET A 12 8.26 -5.79 -12.27
CA MET A 12 9.34 -6.71 -12.68
C MET A 12 9.08 -8.12 -12.16
N LEU A 13 8.71 -8.27 -10.88
CA LEU A 13 8.34 -9.57 -10.33
C LEU A 13 7.12 -10.18 -11.00
N ARG A 14 6.09 -9.39 -11.34
CA ARG A 14 4.96 -9.85 -12.13
C ARG A 14 5.44 -10.44 -13.46
N ASP A 15 6.31 -9.73 -14.16
CA ASP A 15 6.75 -10.13 -15.49
C ASP A 15 7.66 -11.37 -15.41
N GLU A 16 8.46 -11.53 -14.35
CA GLU A 16 9.33 -12.68 -14.11
C GLU A 16 8.57 -13.92 -13.60
N LYS A 17 7.58 -13.74 -12.72
CA LYS A 17 6.96 -14.83 -11.92
C LYS A 17 5.44 -14.95 -12.06
N GLY A 18 4.80 -14.10 -12.87
CA GLY A 18 3.37 -14.16 -13.14
C GLY A 18 2.46 -13.68 -12.00
N LEU A 19 2.91 -12.74 -11.16
CA LEU A 19 2.11 -12.21 -10.06
C LEU A 19 0.88 -11.44 -10.58
N VAL A 20 -0.25 -11.51 -9.87
CA VAL A 20 -1.37 -10.61 -10.13
C VAL A 20 -1.19 -9.34 -9.30
N LEU A 21 -0.99 -8.20 -9.99
CA LEU A 21 -0.97 -6.88 -9.35
C LEU A 21 -2.37 -6.27 -9.40
N LYS A 22 -2.81 -5.71 -8.27
CA LYS A 22 -4.05 -4.95 -8.16
C LYS A 22 -3.72 -3.59 -7.54
N ALA A 23 -4.14 -2.50 -8.18
CA ALA A 23 -3.94 -1.14 -7.69
C ALA A 23 -5.22 -0.64 -7.00
N VAL A 24 -5.11 -0.24 -5.74
CA VAL A 24 -6.23 0.37 -5.01
C VAL A 24 -6.46 1.78 -5.60
N PRO A 25 -7.71 2.15 -5.92
CA PRO A 25 -8.01 3.48 -6.41
C PRO A 25 -7.76 4.55 -5.34
N VAL A 26 -7.48 5.76 -5.82
CA VAL A 26 -7.35 6.97 -5.01
C VAL A 26 -8.48 7.90 -5.45
N SER A 27 -9.07 8.64 -4.51
CA SER A 27 -10.12 9.62 -4.87
C SER A 27 -9.55 10.78 -5.67
N ASP A 28 -10.42 11.59 -6.27
CA ASP A 28 -10.01 12.81 -6.98
C ASP A 28 -9.32 13.83 -6.05
N ASP A 29 -9.63 13.78 -4.75
CA ASP A 29 -8.98 14.59 -3.70
C ASP A 29 -7.62 14.03 -3.25
N GLY A 30 -7.18 12.91 -3.81
CA GLY A 30 -5.89 12.30 -3.46
C GLY A 30 -5.93 11.37 -2.25
N GLU A 31 -7.12 10.96 -1.79
CA GLU A 31 -7.30 10.12 -0.61
C GLU A 31 -7.28 8.63 -0.92
N PHE A 32 -6.72 7.85 0.01
CA PHE A 32 -6.74 6.38 -0.09
C PHE A 32 -8.13 5.83 0.18
N ILE A 33 -8.72 5.13 -0.80
CA ILE A 33 -10.09 4.61 -0.67
C ILE A 33 -10.07 3.27 0.09
N LEU A 34 -10.20 3.36 1.42
CA LEU A 34 -10.13 2.22 2.33
C LEU A 34 -11.20 1.14 2.09
N SER A 35 -12.41 1.55 1.66
CA SER A 35 -13.50 0.62 1.33
C SER A 35 -13.15 -0.27 0.12
N GLU A 36 -12.61 0.33 -0.93
CA GLU A 36 -12.17 -0.39 -2.13
C GLU A 36 -11.01 -1.32 -1.81
N TYR A 37 -10.04 -0.85 -1.03
CA TYR A 37 -8.96 -1.70 -0.52
C TYR A 37 -9.49 -2.95 0.18
N LYS A 38 -10.45 -2.79 1.11
CA LYS A 38 -11.06 -3.90 1.83
C LYS A 38 -11.72 -4.91 0.89
N ASN A 39 -12.42 -4.44 -0.15
CA ASN A 39 -13.08 -5.29 -1.15
C ASN A 39 -12.08 -6.06 -2.04
N MET A 40 -10.87 -5.53 -2.22
CA MET A 40 -9.84 -6.14 -3.06
C MET A 40 -9.02 -7.23 -2.33
N LEU A 41 -9.03 -7.23 -1.00
CA LEU A 41 -8.37 -8.24 -0.18
C LEU A 41 -9.06 -9.60 -0.30
N SER A 42 -8.25 -10.66 -0.33
CA SER A 42 -8.73 -12.03 -0.38
C SER A 42 -7.66 -12.98 0.18
N SER A 43 -8.00 -14.25 0.37
CA SER A 43 -7.03 -15.30 0.74
C SER A 43 -5.90 -15.52 -0.28
N LYS A 44 -6.07 -14.99 -1.51
CA LYS A 44 -5.03 -14.99 -2.54
C LYS A 44 -4.02 -13.85 -2.38
N THR A 45 -4.35 -12.80 -1.63
CA THR A 45 -3.44 -11.68 -1.38
C THR A 45 -2.29 -12.14 -0.50
N LYS A 46 -1.05 -11.97 -0.98
CA LYS A 46 0.17 -12.38 -0.25
C LYS A 46 0.91 -11.20 0.36
N LEU A 47 0.87 -10.06 -0.31
CA LEU A 47 1.54 -8.83 0.10
C LEU A 47 0.66 -7.62 -0.23
N VAL A 48 0.65 -6.64 0.67
CA VAL A 48 0.17 -5.28 0.44
C VAL A 48 1.39 -4.37 0.55
N ALA A 49 1.77 -3.72 -0.55
CA ALA A 49 2.81 -2.70 -0.57
C ALA A 49 2.13 -1.33 -0.70
N ILE A 50 2.39 -0.42 0.23
CA ILE A 50 1.68 0.86 0.32
C ILE A 50 2.55 1.94 0.95
N THR A 51 2.40 3.18 0.51
CA THR A 51 3.05 4.33 1.15
C THR A 51 2.41 4.66 2.50
N HIS A 52 3.23 5.00 3.49
CA HIS A 52 2.73 5.57 4.76
C HIS A 52 2.36 7.05 4.59
N THR A 53 3.13 7.79 3.78
CA THR A 53 2.83 9.19 3.43
C THR A 53 3.24 9.45 1.99
N SER A 54 2.30 9.95 1.18
CA SER A 54 2.54 10.26 -0.23
C SER A 54 3.55 11.38 -0.40
N ASN A 55 4.58 11.17 -1.23
CA ASN A 55 5.56 12.20 -1.56
C ASN A 55 5.03 13.26 -2.54
N ALA A 56 3.96 12.95 -3.27
CA ALA A 56 3.36 13.87 -4.24
C ALA A 56 2.17 14.65 -3.67
N LEU A 57 1.38 14.01 -2.81
CA LEU A 57 0.12 14.56 -2.30
C LEU A 57 0.16 14.91 -0.81
N GLY A 58 1.15 14.41 -0.06
CA GLY A 58 1.21 14.57 1.39
C GLY A 58 0.20 13.73 2.18
N THR A 59 -0.71 13.02 1.50
CA THR A 59 -1.71 12.14 2.12
C THR A 59 -1.06 11.12 3.04
N VAL A 60 -1.51 11.07 4.30
CA VAL A 60 -1.12 10.06 5.29
C VAL A 60 -2.14 8.92 5.24
N THR A 61 -1.67 7.70 4.99
CA THR A 61 -2.57 6.54 4.91
C THR A 61 -2.90 5.99 6.31
N PRO A 62 -4.08 5.39 6.53
CA PRO A 62 -4.46 4.82 7.83
C PRO A 62 -3.71 3.49 8.09
N ALA A 63 -2.42 3.58 8.39
CA ALA A 63 -1.48 2.45 8.42
C ALA A 63 -1.93 1.30 9.34
N ALA A 64 -2.41 1.61 10.55
CA ALA A 64 -2.88 0.61 11.50
C ALA A 64 -4.09 -0.19 10.96
N GLU A 65 -5.02 0.49 10.29
CA GLU A 65 -6.21 -0.16 9.74
C GLU A 65 -5.89 -1.00 8.50
N ILE A 66 -5.01 -0.48 7.63
CA ILE A 66 -4.46 -1.23 6.49
C ILE A 66 -3.77 -2.51 6.98
N ALA A 67 -2.88 -2.41 7.97
CA ALA A 67 -2.17 -3.56 8.53
C ALA A 67 -3.14 -4.60 9.11
N LYS A 68 -4.11 -4.15 9.91
CA LYS A 68 -5.13 -5.02 10.49
C LYS A 68 -5.91 -5.79 9.43
N LEU A 69 -6.40 -5.10 8.38
CA LEU A 69 -7.17 -5.72 7.31
C LEU A 69 -6.31 -6.69 6.47
N ALA A 70 -5.09 -6.30 6.09
CA ALA A 70 -4.17 -7.17 5.37
C ALA A 70 -3.87 -8.46 6.13
N HIS A 71 -3.51 -8.33 7.42
CA HIS A 71 -3.22 -9.48 8.28
C HIS A 71 -4.43 -10.38 8.46
N SER A 72 -5.64 -9.80 8.56
CA SER A 72 -6.89 -10.57 8.64
C SER A 72 -7.16 -11.38 7.37
N ALA A 73 -6.66 -10.92 6.21
CA ALA A 73 -6.70 -11.66 4.95
C ALA A 73 -5.51 -12.63 4.76
N GLY A 74 -4.58 -12.70 5.72
CA GLY A 74 -3.38 -13.53 5.67
C GLY A 74 -2.22 -12.96 4.83
N ALA A 75 -2.32 -11.70 4.42
CA ALA A 75 -1.27 -11.01 3.67
C ALA A 75 -0.25 -10.37 4.62
N LYS A 76 1.00 -10.21 4.15
CA LYS A 76 2.00 -9.33 4.79
C LYS A 76 1.83 -7.90 4.30
N VAL A 77 2.40 -6.94 5.04
CA VAL A 77 2.38 -5.51 4.67
C VAL A 77 3.79 -4.96 4.61
N LEU A 78 4.07 -4.19 3.56
CA LEU A 78 5.27 -3.39 3.40
C LEU A 78 4.83 -1.93 3.31
N PHE A 79 5.26 -1.12 4.27
CA PHE A 79 5.08 0.32 4.25
C PHE A 79 6.31 1.00 3.64
N ASP A 80 6.11 1.79 2.58
CA ASP A 80 7.10 2.80 2.19
C ASP A 80 6.99 3.99 3.15
N GLY A 81 7.90 3.99 4.13
CA GLY A 81 7.95 4.98 5.21
C GLY A 81 8.75 6.24 4.86
N SER A 82 9.27 6.39 3.64
CA SER A 82 10.30 7.39 3.30
C SER A 82 9.92 8.82 3.68
N GLN A 83 8.65 9.21 3.48
CA GLN A 83 8.15 10.53 3.88
C GLN A 83 7.64 10.57 5.31
N ALA A 84 7.08 9.48 5.84
CA ALA A 84 6.51 9.46 7.18
C ALA A 84 7.58 9.64 8.26
N VAL A 85 8.66 8.84 8.20
CA VAL A 85 9.67 8.77 9.28
C VAL A 85 10.45 10.07 9.50
N VAL A 86 10.48 10.96 8.52
CA VAL A 86 11.16 12.27 8.63
C VAL A 86 10.22 13.40 9.05
N HIS A 87 8.90 13.20 8.99
CA HIS A 87 7.89 14.22 9.29
C HIS A 87 7.02 13.92 10.52
N MET A 88 6.98 12.68 10.99
CA MET A 88 6.21 12.28 12.17
C MET A 88 6.88 11.12 12.93
N PRO A 89 6.64 10.98 14.24
CA PRO A 89 7.02 9.78 14.97
C PRO A 89 6.37 8.53 14.35
N VAL A 90 7.14 7.46 14.23
CA VAL A 90 6.69 6.16 13.74
C VAL A 90 7.10 5.09 14.75
N ASP A 91 6.14 4.27 15.16
CA ASP A 91 6.33 3.13 16.07
C ASP A 91 6.27 1.83 15.25
N VAL A 92 7.22 0.90 15.47
CA VAL A 92 7.49 -0.25 14.59
C VAL A 92 7.45 -1.58 15.33
#